data_AF-A0A1G1M2Z8-F1
#
_entry.id   AF-A0A1G1M2Z8-F1
#
_cell.length_a   1.000
_cell.length_b   1.000
_cell.length_c   1.000
_cell.angle_alpha   90.00
_cell.angle_beta   90.00
_cell.angle_gamma   90.00
#
_symmetry.space_group_name_H-M   'P 1'
#
loop_
_entity.id
_entity.type
_entity.pdbx_description
1 polymer ?
#
loop_
_entity_poly.entity_id
_entity_poly.type
_entity_poly.pdbx_seq_one_letter_code
_entity_poly.pdbx_strand_id
1 'polypeptide(L)'
;MNPKIPHFNGPPAEFKTKIERAITLEREAHRLRGEGKIDQAFQSFDQAAKLFQEAGEPLKSAVCFSSAATCWNIHTGRQPLRNAATRNEFAALQAFEAQDYAYAETLFGEAALLYEKEGDFTKFSYCYRRAKDTQLSRLWKIFTQMQGQGSQAVGLRLVSWKERVSIFISWFFGSLNRLIWGYGEMPFRTFGIACGVITLSAFCYYISGTILTGGFVQKIDLFESFYLSIITYTTVGYGDYLPMGWVRGVAAFEALSGILFTPLFLIALTRHYLRTR
;
A
#
# COMPACT_ATOMS: atom_id res chain seq x y z
N MET A 1 -2.40 -0.41 -57.58
CA MET A 1 -2.41 0.11 -56.19
C MET A 1 -1.72 -0.91 -55.31
N ASN A 2 -0.46 -0.66 -54.95
CA ASN A 2 0.32 -1.55 -54.09
C ASN A 2 0.14 -1.08 -52.63
N PRO A 3 -0.35 -1.90 -51.68
CA PRO A 3 -0.58 -1.45 -50.31
C PRO A 3 0.74 -1.21 -49.59
N LYS A 4 0.95 0.04 -49.13
CA LYS A 4 2.10 0.41 -48.28
C LYS A 4 2.01 -0.36 -46.96
N ILE A 5 2.98 -1.25 -46.75
CA ILE A 5 3.23 -1.90 -45.47
C ILE A 5 3.67 -0.79 -44.49
N PRO A 6 3.08 -0.68 -43.29
CA PRO A 6 3.54 0.27 -42.28
C PRO A 6 4.93 -0.14 -41.81
N HIS A 7 5.94 0.67 -42.14
CA HIS A 7 7.27 0.56 -41.57
C HIS A 7 7.17 0.78 -40.06
N PHE A 8 7.31 -0.30 -39.30
CA PHE A 8 7.50 -0.26 -37.86
C PHE A 8 8.89 0.34 -37.62
N ASN A 9 8.97 1.66 -37.41
CA ASN A 9 10.21 2.32 -37.02
C ASN A 9 10.62 1.73 -35.67
N GLY A 10 11.67 0.89 -35.70
CA GLY A 10 12.31 0.41 -34.48
C GLY A 10 12.79 1.58 -33.62
N PRO A 11 13.03 1.35 -32.32
CA PRO A 11 13.47 2.41 -31.42
C PRO A 11 14.74 3.10 -31.96
N PRO A 12 14.91 4.42 -31.71
CA PRO A 12 16.00 5.22 -32.28
C PRO A 12 17.38 4.60 -31.99
N ALA A 13 18.34 4.72 -32.92
CA ALA A 13 19.63 4.03 -32.86
C ALA A 13 20.38 4.20 -31.53
N GLU A 14 20.29 5.38 -30.92
CA GLU A 14 20.87 5.70 -29.61
C GLU A 14 20.31 4.83 -28.47
N PHE A 15 19.01 4.53 -28.52
CA PHE A 15 18.32 3.68 -27.53
C PHE A 15 18.80 2.23 -27.60
N LYS A 16 19.02 1.73 -28.82
CA LYS A 16 19.55 0.37 -29.03
C LYS A 16 20.97 0.23 -28.48
N THR A 17 21.80 1.26 -28.66
CA THR A 17 23.16 1.32 -28.09
C THR A 17 23.15 1.31 -26.56
N LYS A 18 22.19 2.00 -25.92
CA LYS A 18 22.06 2.00 -24.45
C LYS A 18 21.70 0.62 -23.89
N ILE A 19 20.77 -0.10 -24.52
CA ILE A 19 20.37 -1.45 -24.10
C ILE A 19 21.53 -2.44 -24.27
N GLU A 20 22.23 -2.41 -25.40
CA GLU A 20 23.40 -3.27 -25.64
C GLU A 20 24.51 -3.01 -24.61
N ARG A 21 24.74 -1.74 -24.26
CA ARG A 21 25.65 -1.36 -23.17
C ARG A 21 25.19 -1.85 -21.80
N ALA A 22 23.89 -1.82 -21.51
CA ALA A 22 23.36 -2.34 -20.25
C ALA A 22 23.56 -3.85 -20.13
N ILE A 23 23.30 -4.61 -21.20
CA ILE A 23 23.47 -6.07 -21.24
C ILE A 23 24.93 -6.47 -21.08
N THR A 24 25.86 -5.74 -21.70
CA THR A 24 27.30 -6.00 -21.55
C THR A 24 27.77 -5.78 -20.11
N LEU A 25 27.32 -4.69 -19.48
CA LEU A 25 27.61 -4.40 -18.07
C LEU A 25 26.98 -5.43 -17.12
N GLU A 26 25.76 -5.89 -17.39
CA GLU A 26 25.11 -6.95 -16.59
C GLU A 26 25.91 -8.26 -16.64
N ARG A 27 26.35 -8.68 -17.84
CA ARG A 27 27.20 -9.87 -18.00
C ARG A 27 28.53 -9.73 -17.27
N GLU A 28 29.16 -8.56 -17.37
CA GLU A 28 30.39 -8.26 -16.65
C GLU A 28 30.19 -8.33 -15.13
N ALA A 29 29.09 -7.78 -14.63
CA ALA A 29 28.74 -7.81 -13.22
C ALA A 29 28.58 -9.25 -12.69
N HIS A 30 27.93 -10.13 -13.44
CA HIS A 30 27.83 -11.56 -13.09
C HIS A 30 29.20 -12.26 -13.07
N ARG A 31 30.08 -11.94 -14.02
CA ARG A 31 31.46 -12.46 -14.03
C ARG A 31 32.24 -12.00 -12.79
N LEU A 32 32.22 -10.69 -12.49
CA LEU A 32 32.89 -10.11 -11.33
C LEU A 32 32.36 -10.67 -10.01
N ARG A 33 31.05 -10.95 -9.93
CA ARG A 33 30.43 -11.62 -8.78
C ARG A 33 30.96 -13.04 -8.60
N GLY A 34 31.14 -13.79 -9.69
CA GLY A 34 31.76 -15.12 -9.67
C GLY A 34 33.24 -15.10 -9.28
N GLU A 35 33.97 -14.03 -9.61
CA GLU A 35 35.36 -13.80 -9.20
C GLU A 35 35.51 -13.32 -7.73
N GLY A 36 34.40 -13.05 -7.02
CA GLY A 36 34.41 -12.54 -5.65
C GLY A 36 34.71 -11.04 -5.52
N LYS A 37 34.77 -10.28 -6.63
CA LYS A 37 34.98 -8.83 -6.65
C LYS A 37 33.65 -8.09 -6.47
N ILE A 38 33.07 -8.17 -5.28
CA ILE A 38 31.69 -7.74 -5.01
C ILE A 38 31.46 -6.24 -5.20
N ASP A 39 32.40 -5.38 -4.80
CA ASP A 39 32.26 -3.93 -4.95
C ASP A 39 32.21 -3.49 -6.42
N GLN A 40 33.05 -4.10 -7.26
CA GLN A 40 33.05 -3.84 -8.70
C GLN A 40 31.78 -4.40 -9.36
N ALA A 41 31.38 -5.62 -8.97
CA ALA A 41 30.13 -6.21 -9.44
C ALA A 41 28.92 -5.33 -9.11
N PHE A 42 28.88 -4.76 -7.90
CA PHE A 42 27.84 -3.81 -7.50
C PHE A 42 27.81 -2.57 -8.39
N GLN A 43 28.95 -1.95 -8.65
CA GLN A 43 29.02 -0.75 -9.51
C GLN A 43 28.51 -1.05 -10.92
N SER A 44 28.91 -2.20 -11.49
CA SER A 44 28.43 -2.65 -12.80
C SER A 44 26.92 -2.91 -12.81
N PHE A 45 26.36 -3.56 -11.77
CA PHE A 45 24.91 -3.76 -11.66
C PHE A 45 24.14 -2.45 -11.50
N ASP A 46 24.63 -1.51 -10.69
CA ASP A 46 23.98 -0.20 -10.50
C ASP A 46 23.95 0.60 -11.80
N GLN A 47 25.06 0.58 -12.55
CA GLN A 47 25.13 1.26 -13.84
C GLN A 47 24.25 0.60 -14.89
N ALA A 48 24.22 -0.74 -14.95
CA ALA A 48 23.31 -1.47 -15.83
C ALA A 48 21.84 -1.17 -15.51
N ALA A 49 21.46 -1.14 -14.23
CA ALA A 49 20.09 -0.86 -13.80
C ALA A 49 19.61 0.54 -14.23
N LYS A 50 20.46 1.57 -14.08
CA LYS A 50 20.17 2.94 -14.54
C LYS A 50 19.99 3.02 -16.06
N LEU A 51 20.83 2.32 -16.82
CA LEU A 51 20.68 2.26 -18.27
C LEU A 51 19.39 1.56 -18.70
N PHE A 52 18.98 0.48 -18.02
CA PHE A 52 17.69 -0.18 -18.28
C PHE A 52 16.49 0.72 -17.90
N GLN A 53 16.62 1.51 -16.84
CA GLN A 53 15.61 2.49 -16.44
C GLN A 53 15.46 3.59 -17.51
N GLU A 54 16.57 4.17 -17.98
CA GLU A 54 16.56 5.14 -19.08
C GLU A 54 16.04 4.55 -20.40
N ALA A 55 16.25 3.26 -20.60
CA ALA A 55 15.74 2.52 -21.76
C ALA A 55 14.27 2.09 -21.60
N GLY A 56 13.56 2.46 -20.55
CA GLY A 56 12.14 2.11 -20.39
C GLY A 56 11.87 0.60 -20.25
N GLU A 57 12.84 -0.15 -19.73
CA GLU A 57 12.74 -1.59 -19.46
C GLU A 57 12.76 -1.84 -17.93
N PRO A 58 11.65 -1.50 -17.23
CA PRO A 58 11.62 -1.44 -15.77
C PRO A 58 11.83 -2.81 -15.11
N LEU A 59 11.39 -3.90 -15.74
CA LEU A 59 11.59 -5.25 -15.19
C LEU A 59 13.07 -5.64 -15.15
N LYS A 60 13.82 -5.39 -16.23
CA LYS A 60 15.26 -5.67 -16.29
C LYS A 60 16.04 -4.78 -15.32
N SER A 61 15.63 -3.51 -15.20
CA SER A 61 16.17 -2.58 -14.21
C SER A 61 15.95 -3.10 -12.78
N ALA A 62 14.74 -3.58 -12.45
CA ALA A 62 14.42 -4.14 -11.14
C ALA A 62 15.31 -5.34 -10.78
N VAL A 63 15.52 -6.27 -11.72
CA VAL A 63 16.39 -7.45 -11.51
C VAL A 63 17.85 -7.03 -11.29
N CYS A 64 18.34 -6.03 -12.03
CA CYS A 64 19.69 -5.50 -11.84
C CYS A 64 19.85 -4.82 -10.47
N PHE A 65 18.87 -4.01 -10.03
CA PHE A 65 18.91 -3.38 -8.70
C PHE A 65 18.80 -4.41 -7.57
N SER A 66 17.97 -5.43 -7.72
CA SER A 66 17.87 -6.54 -6.75
C SER A 66 19.20 -7.31 -6.69
N SER A 67 19.81 -7.60 -7.84
CA SER A 67 21.14 -8.24 -7.90
C SER A 67 22.21 -7.39 -7.21
N ALA A 68 22.20 -6.06 -7.43
CA ALA A 68 23.06 -5.11 -6.74
C ALA A 68 22.84 -5.12 -5.21
N ALA A 69 21.59 -5.23 -4.75
CA ALA A 69 21.28 -5.35 -3.32
C ALA A 69 21.85 -6.65 -2.72
N THR A 70 21.74 -7.78 -3.45
CA THR A 70 22.26 -9.07 -2.96
C THR A 70 23.78 -9.11 -2.82
N CYS A 71 24.53 -8.28 -3.55
CA CYS A 71 25.98 -8.13 -3.39
C CYS A 71 26.35 -7.75 -1.95
N TRP A 72 25.58 -6.88 -1.32
CA TRP A 72 25.83 -6.38 0.04
C TRP A 72 25.33 -7.31 1.14
N ASN A 73 24.44 -8.25 0.82
CA ASN A 73 23.87 -9.19 1.79
C ASN A 73 24.88 -10.28 2.22
N ILE A 74 25.98 -10.43 1.47
CA ILE A 74 27.00 -11.49 1.65
C ILE A 74 28.15 -11.03 2.56
N HIS A 75 28.34 -9.73 2.78
CA HIS A 75 29.46 -9.19 3.57
C HIS A 75 28.98 -8.49 4.85
N THR A 76 29.34 -9.08 5.98
CA THR A 76 29.04 -8.68 7.35
C THR A 76 29.47 -7.24 7.70
N GLY A 77 28.52 -6.40 8.11
CA GLY A 77 28.77 -5.08 8.73
C GLY A 77 27.48 -4.23 8.84
N ARG A 78 27.45 -3.20 9.72
CA ARG A 78 26.28 -2.30 9.87
C ARG A 78 26.05 -1.36 8.68
N GLN A 79 27.10 -0.99 7.93
CA GLN A 79 27.02 -0.08 6.78
C GLN A 79 26.44 -0.66 5.47
N PRO A 80 26.63 -1.94 5.09
CA PRO A 80 26.03 -2.50 3.86
C PRO A 80 24.50 -2.59 3.88
N LEU A 81 23.85 -2.54 5.05
CA LEU A 81 22.40 -2.74 5.18
C LEU A 81 21.59 -1.59 4.54
N ARG A 82 21.98 -0.33 4.76
CA ARG A 82 21.25 0.83 4.20
C ARG A 82 21.30 0.88 2.68
N ASN A 83 22.48 0.60 2.13
CA ASN A 83 22.70 0.60 0.68
C ASN A 83 21.89 -0.53 0.03
N ALA A 84 21.91 -1.73 0.63
CA ALA A 84 21.08 -2.84 0.19
C ALA A 84 19.57 -2.51 0.25
N ALA A 85 19.11 -1.92 1.36
CA ALA A 85 17.71 -1.54 1.56
C ALA A 85 17.24 -0.55 0.49
N THR A 86 18.06 0.48 0.23
CA THR A 86 17.76 1.51 -0.78
C THR A 86 17.71 0.92 -2.18
N ARG A 87 18.56 -0.07 -2.52
CA ARG A 87 18.51 -0.73 -3.83
C ARG A 87 17.33 -1.67 -3.98
N ASN A 88 16.96 -2.40 -2.93
CA ASN A 88 15.72 -3.18 -2.92
C ASN A 88 14.49 -2.28 -3.05
N GLU A 89 14.49 -1.09 -2.43
CA GLU A 89 13.44 -0.09 -2.59
C GLU A 89 13.33 0.38 -4.06
N PHE A 90 14.45 0.73 -4.71
CA PHE A 90 14.44 1.10 -6.13
C PHE A 90 14.01 -0.05 -7.04
N ALA A 91 14.50 -1.27 -6.78
CA ALA A 91 14.08 -2.46 -7.50
C ALA A 91 12.56 -2.67 -7.40
N ALA A 92 12.00 -2.48 -6.21
CA ALA A 92 10.57 -2.66 -5.96
C ALA A 92 9.72 -1.62 -6.70
N LEU A 93 10.19 -0.36 -6.78
CA LEU A 93 9.53 0.69 -7.55
C LEU A 93 9.51 0.36 -9.05
N GLN A 94 10.64 -0.11 -9.58
CA GLN A 94 10.73 -0.53 -10.99
C GLN A 94 9.87 -1.77 -11.28
N ALA A 95 9.84 -2.76 -10.38
CA ALA A 95 8.96 -3.92 -10.51
C ALA A 95 7.47 -3.53 -10.47
N PHE A 96 7.12 -2.53 -9.65
CA PHE A 96 5.77 -1.97 -9.61
C PHE A 96 5.39 -1.28 -10.92
N GLU A 97 6.29 -0.49 -11.50
CA GLU A 97 6.10 0.13 -12.83
C GLU A 97 5.92 -0.92 -13.93
N ALA A 98 6.65 -2.03 -13.85
CA ALA A 98 6.50 -3.19 -14.74
C ALA A 98 5.18 -3.99 -14.52
N GLN A 99 4.33 -3.59 -13.58
CA GLN A 99 3.11 -4.29 -13.18
C GLN A 99 3.33 -5.72 -12.65
N ASP A 100 4.55 -6.05 -12.23
CA ASP A 100 4.85 -7.29 -11.50
C ASP A 100 4.72 -7.04 -9.99
N TYR A 101 3.48 -7.06 -9.53
CA TYR A 101 3.16 -6.80 -8.14
C TYR A 101 3.66 -7.88 -7.17
N ALA A 102 3.86 -9.12 -7.65
CA ALA A 102 4.37 -10.19 -6.80
C ALA A 102 5.84 -9.96 -6.47
N TYR A 103 6.64 -9.61 -7.48
CA TYR A 103 8.05 -9.29 -7.30
C TYR A 103 8.24 -7.97 -6.53
N ALA A 104 7.40 -6.96 -6.78
CA ALA A 104 7.44 -5.71 -6.03
C ALA A 104 7.13 -5.92 -4.53
N GLU A 105 6.15 -6.76 -4.19
CA GLU A 105 5.81 -7.09 -2.80
C GLU A 105 6.99 -7.72 -2.05
N THR A 106 7.69 -8.68 -2.67
CA THR A 106 8.85 -9.33 -2.06
C THR A 106 9.99 -8.33 -1.83
N LEU A 107 10.28 -7.48 -2.82
CA LEU A 107 11.36 -6.50 -2.73
C LEU A 107 11.08 -5.40 -1.69
N PHE A 108 9.85 -4.89 -1.61
CA PHE A 108 9.47 -3.96 -0.55
C PHE A 108 9.53 -4.61 0.85
N GLY A 109 9.18 -5.89 0.95
CA GLY A 109 9.32 -6.66 2.19
C GLY A 109 10.78 -6.81 2.62
N GLU A 110 11.68 -7.16 1.71
CA GLU A 110 13.12 -7.23 1.98
C GLU A 110 13.70 -5.87 2.37
N ALA A 111 13.33 -4.79 1.65
CA ALA A 111 13.75 -3.44 2.00
C ALA A 111 13.29 -3.05 3.41
N ALA A 112 12.04 -3.36 3.77
CA ALA A 112 11.51 -3.10 5.11
C ALA A 112 12.33 -3.84 6.19
N LEU A 113 12.60 -5.13 6.01
CA LEU A 113 13.41 -5.91 6.97
C LEU A 113 14.83 -5.33 7.15
N LEU A 114 15.43 -4.80 6.08
CA LEU A 114 16.75 -4.17 6.16
C LEU A 114 16.70 -2.84 6.91
N TYR A 115 15.69 -1.99 6.65
CA TYR A 115 15.49 -0.74 7.39
C TYR A 115 15.16 -0.97 8.88
N GLU A 116 14.42 -2.02 9.20
CA GLU A 116 14.17 -2.43 10.60
C GLU A 116 15.47 -2.81 11.32
N LYS A 117 16.35 -3.59 10.66
CA LYS A 117 17.67 -3.95 11.22
C LYS A 117 18.59 -2.74 11.40
N GLU A 118 18.47 -1.73 10.55
CA GLU A 118 19.24 -0.48 10.66
C GLU A 118 18.71 0.42 11.78
N GLY A 119 17.42 0.31 12.11
CA GLY A 119 16.73 1.21 13.04
C GLY A 119 16.11 2.44 12.36
N ASP A 120 16.04 2.49 11.02
CA ASP A 120 15.32 3.54 10.30
C ASP A 120 13.82 3.18 10.20
N PHE A 121 13.09 3.48 11.27
CA PHE A 121 11.66 3.19 11.36
C PHE A 121 10.82 4.03 10.38
N THR A 122 11.31 5.17 9.92
CA THR A 122 10.58 6.03 8.97
C THR A 122 10.51 5.38 7.60
N LYS A 123 11.65 4.90 7.10
CA LYS A 123 11.74 4.18 5.83
C LYS A 123 11.15 2.78 5.93
N PHE A 124 11.31 2.09 7.06
CA PHE A 124 10.59 0.86 7.35
C PHE A 124 9.08 1.03 7.14
N SER A 125 8.46 2.03 7.79
CA SER A 125 7.02 2.28 7.71
C SER A 125 6.56 2.55 6.28
N TYR A 126 7.37 3.28 5.51
CA TYR A 126 7.13 3.55 4.10
C TYR A 126 7.17 2.26 3.25
N CYS A 127 8.24 1.47 3.32
CA CYS A 127 8.38 0.23 2.54
C CYS A 127 7.33 -0.81 2.95
N TYR A 128 7.04 -0.95 4.25
CA TYR A 128 6.01 -1.85 4.75
C TYR A 128 4.63 -1.49 4.20
N ARG A 129 4.25 -0.21 4.25
CA ARG A 129 2.98 0.25 3.67
C ARG A 129 2.93 0.02 2.17
N ARG A 130 4.04 0.30 1.48
CA ARG A 130 4.13 0.10 0.03
C ARG A 130 3.98 -1.37 -0.34
N ALA A 131 4.59 -2.30 0.40
CA ALA A 131 4.41 -3.74 0.21
C ALA A 131 2.93 -4.18 0.36
N LYS A 132 2.22 -3.61 1.33
CA LYS A 132 0.78 -3.90 1.52
C LYS A 132 -0.08 -3.29 0.42
N ASP A 133 0.24 -2.08 -0.03
CA ASP A 133 -0.42 -1.44 -1.17
C ASP A 133 -0.20 -2.25 -2.47
N THR A 134 1.01 -2.79 -2.69
CA THR A 134 1.29 -3.67 -3.84
C THR A 134 0.53 -4.99 -3.73
N GLN A 135 0.40 -5.56 -2.52
CA GLN A 135 -0.43 -6.74 -2.28
C GLN A 135 -1.90 -6.49 -2.64
N LEU A 136 -2.47 -5.32 -2.28
CA LEU A 136 -3.83 -4.95 -2.69
C LEU A 136 -3.94 -4.78 -4.21
N SER A 137 -2.95 -4.15 -4.83
CA SER A 137 -2.90 -3.95 -6.29
C SER A 137 -2.83 -5.29 -7.03
N ARG A 138 -2.09 -6.26 -6.47
CA ARG A 138 -2.04 -7.65 -6.93
C ARG A 138 -3.41 -8.32 -6.86
N LEU A 139 -4.09 -8.24 -5.72
CA LEU A 139 -5.44 -8.79 -5.55
C LEU A 139 -6.44 -8.17 -6.53
N TRP A 140 -6.36 -6.85 -6.73
CA TRP A 140 -7.19 -6.14 -7.69
C TRP A 140 -6.90 -6.58 -9.14
N LYS A 141 -5.63 -6.70 -9.52
CA LYS A 141 -5.24 -7.21 -10.86
C LYS A 141 -5.80 -8.61 -11.09
N ILE A 142 -5.66 -9.51 -10.11
CA ILE A 142 -6.22 -10.86 -10.17
C ILE A 142 -7.74 -10.81 -10.34
N PHE A 143 -8.43 -10.00 -9.55
CA PHE A 143 -9.89 -9.85 -9.62
C PHE A 143 -10.37 -9.32 -10.99
N THR A 144 -9.75 -8.25 -11.50
CA THR A 144 -10.09 -7.64 -12.81
C THR A 144 -9.72 -8.54 -13.99
N GLN A 145 -8.56 -9.21 -13.96
CA GLN A 145 -8.13 -10.12 -15.02
C GLN A 145 -9.02 -11.38 -15.10
N MET A 146 -9.54 -11.84 -13.96
CA MET A 146 -10.57 -12.89 -13.89
C MET A 146 -11.93 -12.47 -14.47
N GLN A 147 -12.17 -11.18 -14.75
CA GLN A 147 -13.40 -10.69 -15.37
C GLN A 147 -13.27 -10.59 -16.91
N GLY A 148 -12.03 -10.42 -17.42
CA GLY A 148 -11.73 -10.28 -18.85
C GLY A 148 -11.40 -11.57 -19.60
N GLN A 149 -11.03 -12.66 -18.92
CA GLN A 149 -10.79 -13.97 -19.56
C GLN A 149 -12.08 -14.77 -19.74
N GLY A 150 -12.92 -14.28 -20.65
CA GLY A 150 -13.80 -15.15 -21.43
C GLY A 150 -12.95 -15.97 -22.39
N SER A 151 -12.95 -17.29 -22.20
CA SER A 151 -12.69 -18.32 -23.23
C SER A 151 -11.27 -18.63 -23.71
N GLN A 152 -10.19 -17.91 -23.39
CA GLN A 152 -8.84 -18.33 -23.82
C GLN A 152 -7.73 -18.12 -22.78
N ALA A 153 -7.63 -19.06 -21.85
CA ALA A 153 -6.38 -19.36 -21.16
C ALA A 153 -6.34 -20.85 -20.82
N VAL A 154 -5.52 -21.58 -21.58
CA VAL A 154 -5.23 -23.00 -21.38
C VAL A 154 -4.65 -23.18 -19.98
N GLY A 155 -5.36 -23.91 -19.11
CA GLY A 155 -4.76 -24.57 -17.94
C GLY A 155 -5.06 -24.00 -16.55
N LEU A 156 -5.95 -23.03 -16.36
CA LEU A 156 -6.37 -22.63 -15.00
C LEU A 156 -7.62 -23.41 -14.55
N ARG A 157 -7.53 -24.00 -13.36
CA ARG A 157 -8.69 -24.46 -12.56
C ARG A 157 -9.82 -23.44 -12.69
N LEU A 158 -11.03 -23.90 -12.99
CA LEU A 158 -12.24 -23.07 -12.90
C LEU A 158 -12.27 -22.47 -11.49
N VAL A 159 -11.89 -21.19 -11.39
CA VAL A 159 -11.82 -20.48 -10.12
C VAL A 159 -13.22 -20.48 -9.54
N SER A 160 -13.37 -21.11 -8.38
CA SER A 160 -14.68 -21.27 -7.77
C SER A 160 -15.27 -19.90 -7.46
N TRP A 161 -16.59 -19.73 -7.56
CA TRP A 161 -17.24 -18.48 -7.15
C TRP A 161 -16.87 -18.08 -5.70
N LYS A 162 -16.64 -19.09 -4.83
CA LYS A 162 -16.12 -18.89 -3.48
C LYS A 162 -14.75 -18.20 -3.45
N GLU A 163 -13.84 -18.57 -4.35
CA GLU A 163 -12.51 -17.96 -4.46
C GLU A 163 -12.60 -16.52 -4.97
N ARG A 164 -13.49 -16.23 -5.92
CA ARG A 164 -13.73 -14.86 -6.42
C ARG A 164 -14.26 -13.94 -5.33
N VAL A 165 -15.26 -14.42 -4.57
CA VAL A 165 -15.82 -13.71 -3.43
C VAL A 165 -14.75 -13.52 -2.35
N SER A 166 -13.94 -14.55 -2.06
CA SER A 166 -12.85 -14.46 -1.08
C SER A 166 -11.78 -13.43 -1.47
N ILE A 167 -11.36 -13.40 -2.74
CA ILE A 167 -10.39 -12.41 -3.25
C ILE A 167 -10.96 -11.00 -3.15
N PHE A 168 -12.23 -10.81 -3.53
CA PHE A 168 -12.91 -9.52 -3.42
C PHE A 168 -13.02 -9.07 -1.95
N ILE A 169 -13.46 -9.96 -1.05
CA ILE A 169 -13.54 -9.70 0.39
C ILE A 169 -12.15 -9.33 0.92
N SER A 170 -11.11 -10.09 0.57
CA SER A 170 -9.74 -9.81 1.01
C SER A 170 -9.23 -8.45 0.53
N TRP A 171 -9.52 -8.09 -0.73
CA TRP A 171 -9.21 -6.78 -1.27
C TRP A 171 -10.01 -5.66 -0.59
N PHE A 172 -11.30 -5.89 -0.32
CA PHE A 172 -12.18 -4.93 0.34
C PHE A 172 -11.75 -4.65 1.78
N PHE A 173 -11.57 -5.70 2.58
CA PHE A 173 -11.05 -5.58 3.95
C PHE A 173 -9.64 -4.99 3.98
N GLY A 174 -8.78 -5.37 3.04
CA GLY A 174 -7.46 -4.79 2.90
C GLY A 174 -7.48 -3.30 2.56
N SER A 175 -8.41 -2.87 1.70
CA SER A 175 -8.63 -1.47 1.34
C SER A 175 -9.24 -0.66 2.50
N LEU A 176 -10.17 -1.24 3.26
CA LEU A 176 -10.67 -0.65 4.50
C LEU A 176 -9.54 -0.46 5.52
N ASN A 177 -8.69 -1.47 5.73
CA ASN A 177 -7.55 -1.38 6.64
C ASN A 177 -6.56 -0.27 6.22
N ARG A 178 -6.31 -0.14 4.90
CA ARG A 178 -5.51 0.94 4.33
C ARG A 178 -6.08 2.33 4.66
N LEU A 179 -7.41 2.47 4.57
CA LEU A 179 -8.11 3.73 4.81
C LEU A 179 -8.20 4.06 6.31
N ILE A 180 -8.67 3.12 7.13
CA ILE A 180 -8.98 3.33 8.55
C ILE A 180 -7.73 3.60 9.39
N TRP A 181 -6.65 2.84 9.15
CA TRP A 181 -5.50 2.86 10.04
C TRP A 181 -4.14 2.77 9.33
N GLY A 182 -4.12 2.63 8.00
CA GLY A 182 -2.86 2.59 7.24
C GLY A 182 -1.96 1.46 7.70
N TYR A 183 -2.54 0.29 7.98
CA TYR A 183 -1.86 -0.93 8.46
C TYR A 183 -1.21 -0.83 9.84
N GLY A 184 -1.64 0.10 10.69
CA GLY A 184 -1.08 0.23 12.04
C GLY A 184 -0.01 1.32 12.19
N GLU A 185 0.37 1.96 11.08
CA GLU A 185 1.50 2.89 11.01
C GLU A 185 1.10 4.37 11.16
N MET A 186 -0.18 4.71 10.98
CA MET A 186 -0.63 6.10 10.91
C MET A 186 -1.72 6.40 11.94
N PRO A 187 -1.36 6.66 13.22
CA PRO A 187 -2.33 6.94 14.29
C PRO A 187 -3.20 8.16 14.00
N PHE A 188 -2.63 9.20 13.40
CA PHE A 188 -3.34 10.44 13.09
C PHE A 188 -4.44 10.28 12.05
N ARG A 189 -4.36 9.29 11.15
CA ARG A 189 -5.45 9.00 10.19
C ARG A 189 -6.67 8.44 10.90
N THR A 190 -6.47 7.53 11.84
CA THR A 190 -7.56 6.94 12.65
C THR A 190 -8.25 8.00 13.49
N PHE A 191 -7.48 8.93 14.09
CA PHE A 191 -8.05 10.08 14.78
C PHE A 191 -8.90 10.96 13.84
N GLY A 192 -8.38 11.29 12.65
CA GLY A 192 -9.14 12.05 11.65
C GLY A 192 -10.45 11.37 11.23
N ILE A 193 -10.44 10.04 11.08
CA ILE A 193 -11.65 9.27 10.75
C ILE A 193 -12.64 9.28 11.92
N ALA A 194 -12.18 9.13 13.17
CA ALA A 194 -13.02 9.25 14.36
C ALA A 194 -13.70 10.62 14.43
N CYS A 195 -12.94 11.71 14.26
CA CYS A 195 -13.50 13.06 14.18
C CYS A 195 -14.49 13.22 13.01
N GLY A 196 -14.19 12.60 11.87
CA GLY A 196 -15.08 12.57 10.70
C GLY A 196 -16.41 11.87 10.99
N VAL A 197 -16.38 10.74 11.69
CA VAL A 197 -17.61 10.03 12.11
C VAL A 197 -18.43 10.90 13.07
N ILE A 198 -17.80 11.50 14.08
CA ILE A 198 -18.49 12.41 15.01
C ILE A 198 -19.13 13.58 14.25
N THR A 199 -18.37 14.24 13.38
CA THR A 199 -18.87 15.38 12.61
C THR A 199 -20.01 15.00 11.66
N LEU A 200 -19.90 13.84 10.99
CA LEU A 200 -20.92 13.34 10.07
C LEU A 200 -22.20 12.95 10.81
N SER A 201 -22.08 12.27 11.94
CA SER A 201 -23.23 11.89 12.77
C SER A 201 -23.90 13.11 13.37
N ALA A 202 -23.14 14.08 13.88
CA ALA A 202 -23.67 15.36 14.35
C ALA A 202 -24.46 16.08 13.26
N PHE A 203 -23.96 16.08 12.01
CA PHE A 203 -24.67 16.66 10.88
C PHE A 203 -25.95 15.89 10.52
N CYS A 204 -25.93 14.55 10.57
CA CYS A 204 -27.12 13.72 10.41
C CYS A 204 -28.18 14.00 11.50
N TYR A 205 -27.75 14.21 12.75
CA TYR A 205 -28.64 14.57 13.86
C TYR A 205 -29.27 15.94 13.66
N TYR A 206 -28.47 16.91 13.22
CA TYR A 206 -28.95 18.25 12.91
C TYR A 206 -29.97 18.26 11.77
N ILE A 207 -29.73 17.54 10.67
CA ILE A 207 -30.68 17.47 9.53
C ILE A 207 -31.99 16.79 9.95
N SER A 208 -31.91 15.72 10.74
CA SER A 208 -33.10 14.96 11.10
C SER A 208 -34.02 15.75 12.06
N GLY A 209 -33.46 16.64 12.89
CA GLY A 209 -34.21 17.62 13.69
C GLY A 209 -35.30 17.05 14.61
N THR A 210 -35.26 15.74 14.89
CA THR A 210 -36.33 14.97 15.55
C THR A 210 -35.75 14.11 16.66
N ILE A 211 -35.51 14.74 17.81
CA ILE A 211 -34.99 14.07 19.00
C ILE A 211 -35.90 14.44 20.18
N LEU A 212 -36.08 13.48 21.08
CA LEU A 212 -36.90 13.63 22.28
C LEU A 212 -36.04 14.19 23.40
N THR A 213 -36.41 15.38 23.89
CA THR A 213 -35.86 16.02 25.09
C THR A 213 -36.98 16.20 26.11
N GLY A 214 -36.87 15.56 27.27
CA GLY A 214 -37.85 15.71 28.36
C GLY A 214 -39.31 15.37 28.00
N GLY A 215 -39.55 14.53 26.99
CA GLY A 215 -40.89 14.15 26.52
C GLY A 215 -41.46 15.01 25.39
N PHE A 216 -40.78 16.08 24.96
CA PHE A 216 -41.18 16.92 23.84
C PHE A 216 -40.23 16.75 22.64
N VAL A 217 -40.77 16.92 21.44
CA VAL A 217 -39.97 16.93 20.20
C VAL A 217 -39.50 18.36 19.95
N GLN A 218 -38.20 18.60 20.13
CA GLN A 218 -37.60 19.91 19.88
C GLN A 218 -36.53 19.80 18.79
N LYS A 219 -36.37 20.88 18.02
CA LYS A 219 -35.24 21.03 17.12
C LYS A 219 -33.99 21.30 17.95
N ILE A 220 -32.93 20.58 17.63
CA ILE A 220 -31.65 20.64 18.33
C ILE A 220 -30.75 21.68 17.67
N ASP A 221 -29.99 22.41 18.49
CA ASP A 221 -28.96 23.32 17.99
C ASP A 221 -27.73 22.56 17.46
N LEU A 222 -26.88 23.21 16.66
CA LEU A 222 -25.66 22.57 16.15
C LEU A 222 -24.77 22.05 17.29
N PHE A 223 -24.61 22.83 18.37
CA PHE A 223 -23.79 22.45 19.52
C PHE A 223 -24.31 21.23 20.27
N GLU A 224 -25.63 21.15 20.46
CA GLU A 224 -26.27 20.00 21.10
C GLU A 224 -26.17 18.74 20.23
N SER A 225 -26.21 18.88 18.90
CA SER A 225 -26.00 17.77 17.96
C SER A 225 -24.58 17.20 18.04
N PHE A 226 -23.58 18.07 18.19
CA PHE A 226 -22.19 17.66 18.43
C PHE A 226 -22.03 17.01 19.80
N TYR A 227 -22.64 17.57 20.84
CA TYR A 227 -22.62 16.98 22.17
C TYR A 227 -23.22 15.56 22.15
N LEU A 228 -24.39 15.36 21.53
CA LEU A 228 -25.01 14.04 21.35
C LEU A 228 -24.07 13.06 20.62
N SER A 229 -23.49 13.49 19.51
CA SER A 229 -22.56 12.66 18.75
C SER A 229 -21.32 12.27 19.54
N ILE A 230 -20.72 13.20 20.29
CA ILE A 230 -19.56 12.91 21.15
C ILE A 230 -19.92 11.86 22.20
N ILE A 231 -21.01 12.04 22.95
CA ILE A 231 -21.40 11.11 24.02
C ILE A 231 -21.83 9.74 23.49
N THR A 232 -22.41 9.68 22.29
CA THR A 232 -22.78 8.43 21.61
C THR A 232 -21.53 7.71 21.10
N TYR A 233 -20.60 8.42 20.46
CA TYR A 233 -19.33 7.87 19.99
C TYR A 233 -18.47 7.34 21.14
N THR A 234 -18.39 8.07 22.26
CA THR A 234 -17.68 7.61 23.46
C THR A 234 -18.48 6.58 24.25
N THR A 235 -19.69 6.21 23.82
CA THR A 235 -20.58 5.24 24.47
C THR A 235 -20.93 5.60 25.92
N VAL A 236 -20.88 6.89 26.28
CA VAL A 236 -21.20 7.37 27.63
C VAL A 236 -22.71 7.39 27.84
N GLY A 237 -23.47 7.92 26.86
CA GLY A 237 -24.92 7.85 26.80
C GLY A 237 -25.66 8.38 28.05
N TYR A 238 -25.59 9.70 28.31
CA TYR A 238 -26.25 10.31 29.47
C TYR A 238 -27.78 10.18 29.49
N GLY A 239 -28.41 9.97 28.33
CA GLY A 239 -29.87 9.75 28.24
C GLY A 239 -30.72 11.02 28.30
N ASP A 240 -30.08 12.18 28.19
CA ASP A 240 -30.69 13.50 28.04
C ASP A 240 -31.36 13.69 26.67
N TYR A 241 -30.74 13.17 25.62
CA TYR A 241 -31.24 13.21 24.25
C TYR A 241 -31.55 11.79 23.73
N LEU A 242 -32.80 11.57 23.32
CA LEU A 242 -33.25 10.27 22.80
C LEU A 242 -33.48 10.35 21.29
N PRO A 243 -32.62 9.76 20.44
CA PRO A 243 -32.82 9.76 19.00
C PRO A 243 -34.10 8.98 18.62
N MET A 244 -34.85 9.51 17.66
CA MET A 244 -36.11 8.92 17.19
C MET A 244 -36.05 8.54 15.71
N GLY A 245 -36.84 7.55 15.32
CA GLY A 245 -36.92 7.06 13.95
C GLY A 245 -35.58 6.52 13.42
N TRP A 246 -35.21 6.92 12.20
CA TRP A 246 -34.00 6.47 11.51
C TRP A 246 -32.69 6.92 12.19
N VAL A 247 -32.75 7.97 13.02
CA VAL A 247 -31.59 8.48 13.78
C VAL A 247 -31.08 7.47 14.79
N ARG A 248 -31.95 6.58 15.29
CA ARG A 248 -31.53 5.46 16.17
C ARG A 248 -30.53 4.54 15.48
N GLY A 249 -30.72 4.30 14.18
CA GLY A 249 -29.78 3.52 13.38
C GLY A 249 -28.43 4.22 13.28
N VAL A 250 -28.44 5.54 13.01
CA VAL A 250 -27.21 6.35 12.96
C VAL A 250 -26.47 6.32 14.29
N ALA A 251 -27.18 6.49 15.41
CA ALA A 251 -26.60 6.41 16.75
C ALA A 251 -26.03 5.02 17.08
N ALA A 252 -26.71 3.95 16.65
CA ALA A 252 -26.19 2.59 16.81
C ALA A 252 -24.91 2.36 16.00
N PHE A 253 -24.85 2.84 14.75
CA PHE A 253 -23.65 2.75 13.92
C PHE A 253 -22.50 3.62 14.47
N GLU A 254 -22.81 4.81 14.97
CA GLU A 254 -21.84 5.69 15.61
C GLU A 254 -21.23 5.04 16.86
N ALA A 255 -22.06 4.53 17.78
CA ALA A 255 -21.60 3.82 18.96
C ALA A 255 -20.75 2.59 18.61
N LEU A 256 -21.18 1.80 17.62
CA LEU A 256 -20.43 0.65 17.13
C LEU A 256 -19.05 1.08 16.56
N SER A 257 -19.02 2.18 15.80
CA SER A 257 -17.77 2.71 15.26
C SER A 257 -16.82 3.20 16.36
N GLY A 258 -17.34 3.81 17.43
CA GLY A 258 -16.55 4.24 18.58
C GLY A 258 -15.88 3.06 19.29
N ILE A 259 -16.63 1.98 19.52
CA ILE A 259 -16.11 0.73 20.11
C ILE A 259 -15.03 0.09 19.23
N LEU A 260 -15.19 0.15 17.90
CA LEU A 260 -14.22 -0.45 16.96
C LEU A 260 -12.99 0.43 16.75
N PHE A 261 -13.13 1.74 16.60
CA PHE A 261 -12.04 2.64 16.21
C PHE A 261 -11.19 3.12 17.40
N THR A 262 -11.76 3.26 18.60
CA THR A 262 -11.02 3.72 19.78
C THR A 262 -9.87 2.77 20.16
N PRO A 263 -10.06 1.44 20.24
CA PRO A 263 -8.95 0.51 20.51
C PRO A 263 -7.91 0.48 19.39
N LEU A 264 -8.34 0.58 18.12
CA LEU A 264 -7.42 0.65 16.98
C LEU A 264 -6.51 1.89 17.09
N PHE A 265 -7.08 3.05 17.44
CA PHE A 265 -6.30 4.26 17.69
C PHE A 265 -5.29 4.08 18.84
N LEU A 266 -5.70 3.45 19.95
CA LEU A 266 -4.80 3.21 21.08
C LEU A 266 -3.62 2.30 20.70
N ILE A 267 -3.88 1.21 19.97
CA ILE A 267 -2.82 0.30 19.51
C ILE A 267 -1.91 1.02 18.51
N ALA A 268 -2.45 1.91 17.68
CA ALA A 268 -1.69 2.74 16.73
C ALA A 268 -0.65 3.57 17.44
N LEU A 269 -1.13 4.29 18.45
CA LEU A 269 -0.36 5.23 19.22
C LEU A 269 0.72 4.50 20.01
N THR A 270 0.36 3.38 20.63
CA THR A 270 1.30 2.50 21.34
C THR A 270 2.42 2.02 20.43
N ARG A 271 2.10 1.50 19.24
CA ARG A 271 3.12 1.04 18.27
C ARG A 271 4.01 2.17 17.77
N HIS A 272 3.41 3.32 17.47
CA HIS A 272 4.16 4.49 17.02
C HIS A 272 5.14 4.97 18.10
N TYR A 273 4.69 5.02 19.35
CA TYR A 273 5.50 5.45 20.48
C TYR A 273 6.65 4.46 20.80
N LEU A 274 6.37 3.16 20.79
CA LEU A 274 7.36 2.12 21.06
C LEU A 274 8.47 2.04 20.00
N ARG A 275 8.19 2.40 18.74
CA ARG A 275 9.18 2.40 17.66
C ARG A 275 9.98 3.69 17.54
N THR A 276 9.53 4.76 18.16
CA THR A 276 10.23 6.07 18.09
C THR A 276 11.23 6.24 19.25
N ARG A 277 11.26 5.30 20.19
CA ARG A 277 12.21 5.23 21.31
C ARG A 277 13.23 4.13 21.08
#